data_AF-A0A9D7IWC3-F1
#
_entry.id   AF-A0A9D7IWC3-F1
#
_cell.length_a   1.000
_cell.length_b   1.000
_cell.length_c   1.000
_cell.angle_alpha   90.00
_cell.angle_beta   90.00
_cell.angle_gamma   90.00
#
_symmetry.space_group_name_H-M   'P 1'
#
loop_
_entity.id
_entity.type
_entity.pdbx_description
1 polymer ?
#
loop_
_entity_poly.entity_id
_entity_poly.type
_entity_poly.pdbx_seq_one_letter_code
_entity_poly.pdbx_strand_id
1 'polypeptide(L)'
;MRQITFALALVISLSAAVAAQTASPKVNQTTNQTGNSYGYIFAAPGGNSEGGDGALHIGGGGEGVFKNGAGIGAELAYLAPFQSFGDGIGTFSINGSYHFLKSSKSGKVVPFVTGGYTGFFREGYSNGVNFGAGVNYWFKPRIGLRLEFRDNVFPAR
;
A
#
# COMPACT_ATOMS: atom_id res chain seq x y z
N MET A 1 16.86 -24.21 28.29
CA MET A 1 15.58 -24.44 27.60
C MET A 1 14.58 -23.38 28.07
N ARG A 2 14.38 -22.30 27.30
CA ARG A 2 13.31 -21.31 27.54
C ARG A 2 12.48 -21.26 26.26
N GLN A 3 11.24 -21.73 26.35
CA GLN A 3 10.28 -21.62 25.27
C GLN A 3 9.84 -20.16 25.17
N ILE A 4 10.09 -19.51 24.04
CA ILE A 4 9.58 -18.18 23.71
C ILE A 4 8.43 -18.40 22.74
N THR A 5 7.23 -18.38 23.27
CA THR A 5 5.98 -18.43 22.51
C THR A 5 5.78 -17.07 21.84
N PHE A 6 6.04 -16.98 20.54
CA PHE A 6 5.67 -15.81 19.74
C PHE A 6 4.17 -15.87 19.44
N ALA A 7 3.40 -15.00 20.10
CA ALA A 7 2.00 -14.79 19.77
C ALA A 7 1.92 -13.92 18.51
N LEU A 8 1.53 -14.55 17.40
CA LEU A 8 1.24 -13.88 16.13
C LEU A 8 -0.12 -13.16 16.25
N ALA A 9 -0.11 -11.88 16.60
CA ALA A 9 -1.33 -11.06 16.63
C ALA A 9 -1.68 -10.61 15.21
N LEU A 10 -2.64 -11.32 14.59
CA LEU A 10 -3.23 -10.96 13.30
C LEU A 10 -4.21 -9.80 13.50
N VAL A 11 -3.78 -8.55 13.29
CA VAL A 11 -4.67 -7.39 13.29
C VAL A 11 -5.23 -7.20 11.88
N ILE A 12 -6.51 -7.55 11.69
CA ILE A 12 -7.25 -7.32 10.45
C ILE A 12 -7.82 -5.90 10.51
N SER A 13 -7.12 -4.92 9.92
CA SER A 13 -7.65 -3.55 9.80
C SER A 13 -8.62 -3.44 8.61
N LEU A 14 -9.87 -3.09 8.88
CA LEU A 14 -10.89 -2.80 7.89
C LEU A 14 -10.64 -1.42 7.28
N SER A 15 -10.12 -1.34 6.05
CA SER A 15 -9.87 -0.07 5.37
C SER A 15 -11.19 0.59 4.96
N ALA A 16 -11.62 1.62 5.69
CA ALA A 16 -12.71 2.49 5.28
C ALA A 16 -12.19 3.46 4.20
N ALA A 17 -12.52 3.20 2.93
CA ALA A 17 -12.25 4.15 1.85
C ALA A 17 -13.12 5.40 2.06
N VAL A 18 -12.50 6.51 2.44
CA VAL A 18 -13.16 7.82 2.46
C VAL A 18 -13.29 8.28 1.00
N ALA A 19 -14.52 8.30 0.50
CA ALA A 19 -14.83 8.91 -0.79
C ALA A 19 -14.71 10.44 -0.62
N ALA A 20 -13.68 11.04 -1.24
CA ALA A 20 -13.64 12.49 -1.41
C ALA A 20 -14.82 12.90 -2.30
N GLN A 21 -15.87 13.45 -1.67
CA GLN A 21 -16.95 14.13 -2.34
C GLN A 21 -16.50 15.56 -2.67
N THR A 22 -16.36 15.86 -3.96
CA THR A 22 -16.55 17.21 -4.48
C THR A 22 -17.54 17.12 -5.64
N ALA A 23 -18.44 18.11 -5.69
CA ALA A 23 -19.74 18.07 -6.34
C ALA A 23 -19.74 17.70 -7.84
N SER A 24 -20.78 16.97 -8.23
CA SER A 24 -21.09 16.52 -9.59
C SER A 24 -21.30 17.67 -10.60
N PRO A 25 -20.69 17.57 -11.79
CA PRO A 25 -21.38 17.87 -13.04
C PRO A 25 -21.99 16.56 -13.58
N LYS A 26 -23.26 16.60 -13.98
CA LYS A 26 -23.90 15.53 -14.77
C LYS A 26 -23.15 15.38 -16.10
N VAL A 27 -22.23 14.42 -16.18
CA VAL A 27 -21.60 13.99 -17.43
C VAL A 27 -22.36 12.76 -17.93
N ASN A 28 -22.89 12.85 -19.14
CA ASN A 28 -23.50 11.73 -19.86
C ASN A 28 -22.55 10.52 -19.83
N GLN A 29 -23.07 9.41 -19.33
CA GLN A 29 -22.35 8.17 -19.05
C GLN A 29 -21.99 7.47 -20.37
N THR A 30 -21.01 8.03 -21.08
CA THR A 30 -20.24 7.29 -22.07
C THR A 30 -19.57 6.16 -21.31
N THR A 31 -19.82 4.92 -21.72
CA THR A 31 -19.31 3.71 -21.06
C THR A 31 -17.79 3.85 -20.93
N ASN A 32 -17.32 4.22 -19.74
CA ASN A 32 -15.94 4.63 -19.51
C ASN A 32 -15.01 3.46 -19.84
N GLN A 33 -14.27 3.61 -20.94
CA GLN A 33 -13.14 2.75 -21.34
C GLN A 33 -11.85 3.05 -20.53
N THR A 34 -11.98 3.84 -19.48
CA THR A 34 -10.91 4.40 -18.67
C THR A 34 -10.81 3.63 -17.35
N GLY A 35 -9.58 3.36 -16.91
CA GLY A 35 -9.24 2.45 -15.82
C GLY A 35 -9.93 2.64 -14.46
N ASN A 36 -9.65 1.75 -13.52
CA ASN A 36 -10.16 1.80 -12.16
C ASN A 36 -9.23 2.62 -11.27
N SER A 37 -9.74 3.64 -10.59
CA SER A 37 -9.00 4.36 -9.55
C SER A 37 -9.61 4.12 -8.18
N TYR A 38 -8.76 3.97 -7.16
CA TYR A 38 -9.19 3.74 -5.78
C TYR A 38 -8.19 4.32 -4.78
N GLY A 39 -8.70 4.76 -3.64
CA GLY A 39 -7.93 5.13 -2.46
C GLY A 39 -7.88 3.98 -1.46
N TYR A 40 -6.85 3.95 -0.64
CA TYR A 40 -6.70 2.98 0.45
C TYR A 40 -6.01 3.60 1.66
N ILE A 41 -6.29 3.01 2.81
CA ILE A 41 -5.51 3.18 4.04
C ILE A 41 -4.94 1.82 4.41
N PHE A 42 -3.77 1.82 5.04
CA PHE A 42 -3.08 0.59 5.43
C PHE A 42 -2.40 0.74 6.78
N ALA A 43 -2.23 -0.40 7.44
CA ALA A 43 -1.32 -0.60 8.55
C ALA A 43 -0.51 -1.87 8.23
N ALA A 44 0.82 -1.74 8.22
CA ALA A 44 1.73 -2.78 7.80
C ALA A 44 2.81 -2.95 8.87
N PRO A 45 2.76 -4.03 9.68
CA PRO A 45 3.88 -4.41 10.53
C PRO A 45 5.04 -4.90 9.67
N GLY A 46 6.26 -4.49 10.00
CA GLY A 46 7.49 -4.87 9.30
C GLY A 46 8.68 -4.98 10.25
N GLY A 47 9.83 -5.38 9.72
CA GLY A 47 11.07 -5.50 10.48
C GLY A 47 12.28 -5.12 9.63
N ASN A 48 13.38 -4.78 10.29
CA ASN A 48 14.64 -4.41 9.63
C ASN A 48 15.56 -5.63 9.50
N SER A 49 16.29 -5.72 8.39
CA SER A 49 17.17 -6.84 8.04
C SER A 49 18.31 -7.07 9.04
N GLU A 50 18.71 -6.05 9.79
CA GLU A 50 19.81 -6.09 10.77
C GLU A 50 19.39 -6.68 12.14
N GLY A 51 18.18 -7.22 12.28
CA GLY A 51 17.70 -7.77 13.54
C GLY A 51 17.18 -6.72 14.53
N GLY A 52 16.78 -5.55 14.02
CA GLY A 52 16.19 -4.46 14.81
C GLY A 52 14.75 -4.72 15.22
N ASP A 53 14.26 -3.86 16.12
CA ASP A 53 12.87 -3.88 16.58
C ASP A 53 11.88 -3.77 15.40
N GLY A 54 10.73 -4.43 15.53
CA GLY A 54 9.66 -4.31 14.55
C GLY A 54 9.19 -2.85 14.40
N ALA A 55 8.76 -2.51 13.19
CA ALA A 55 8.20 -1.21 12.87
C ALA A 55 6.74 -1.35 12.42
N LEU A 56 5.96 -0.32 12.67
CA LEU A 56 4.63 -0.16 12.12
C LEU A 56 4.67 0.92 11.04
N HIS A 57 4.15 0.58 9.86
CA HIS A 57 3.94 1.51 8.77
C HIS A 57 2.45 1.76 8.61
N ILE A 58 1.99 2.96 8.93
CA ILE A 58 0.58 3.33 8.81
C ILE A 58 0.44 4.50 7.84
N GLY A 59 -0.52 4.42 6.94
CA GLY A 59 -0.73 5.50 5.99
C GLY A 59 -1.88 5.27 5.05
N GLY A 60 -1.86 6.02 3.97
CA GLY A 60 -2.84 5.90 2.91
C GLY A 60 -2.30 6.40 1.59
N GLY A 61 -3.01 6.02 0.54
CA GLY A 61 -2.62 6.34 -0.82
C GLY A 61 -3.77 6.19 -1.80
N GLY A 62 -3.46 6.48 -3.04
CA GLY A 62 -4.36 6.32 -4.16
C GLY A 62 -3.64 5.70 -5.34
N GLU A 63 -4.37 4.92 -6.11
CA GLU A 63 -3.84 4.27 -7.31
C GLU A 63 -4.86 4.33 -8.44
N GLY A 64 -4.39 4.67 -9.63
CA GLY A 64 -5.12 4.54 -10.88
C GLY A 64 -4.58 3.36 -11.67
N VAL A 65 -5.45 2.39 -11.98
CA VAL A 65 -5.12 1.18 -12.74
C VAL A 65 -5.81 1.21 -14.09
N PHE A 66 -5.02 1.26 -15.16
CA PHE A 66 -5.48 1.23 -16.54
C PHE A 66 -6.06 -0.14 -16.93
N LYS A 67 -6.83 -0.18 -18.02
CA LYS A 67 -7.50 -1.40 -18.52
C LYS A 67 -6.56 -2.56 -18.88
N ASN A 68 -5.28 -2.27 -19.12
CA ASN A 68 -4.24 -3.25 -19.42
C ASN A 68 -3.59 -3.82 -18.14
N GLY A 69 -4.01 -3.36 -16.95
CA GLY A 69 -3.44 -3.76 -15.68
C GLY A 69 -2.31 -2.87 -15.18
N ALA A 70 -1.72 -2.03 -16.03
CA ALA A 70 -0.71 -1.07 -15.56
C ALA A 70 -1.34 -0.08 -14.58
N GLY A 71 -0.62 0.34 -13.55
CA GLY A 71 -1.10 1.31 -12.58
C GLY A 71 -0.02 2.29 -12.15
N ILE A 72 -0.47 3.43 -11.64
CA ILE A 72 0.36 4.45 -11.01
C ILE A 72 -0.34 4.92 -9.74
N GLY A 73 0.42 5.02 -8.66
CA GLY A 73 -0.10 5.43 -7.36
C GLY A 73 0.90 6.26 -6.57
N ALA A 74 0.37 6.93 -5.56
CA ALA A 74 1.15 7.66 -4.59
C ALA A 74 0.63 7.35 -3.19
N GLU A 75 1.55 7.31 -2.23
CA GLU A 75 1.25 7.01 -0.84
C GLU A 75 1.95 7.98 0.09
N LEU A 76 1.26 8.35 1.17
CA LEU A 76 1.79 9.10 2.29
C LEU A 76 1.57 8.30 3.57
N ALA A 77 2.63 8.10 4.33
CA ALA A 77 2.59 7.23 5.50
C ALA A 77 3.61 7.64 6.57
N TYR A 78 3.46 7.05 7.74
CA TYR A 78 4.31 7.23 8.89
C TYR A 78 4.86 5.86 9.30
N LEU A 79 6.18 5.72 9.28
CA LEU A 79 6.89 4.50 9.67
C LEU A 79 7.50 4.72 11.06
N ALA A 80 7.11 3.94 12.05
CA ALA A 80 7.58 4.12 13.42
C ALA A 80 7.96 2.79 14.08
N PRO A 81 9.05 2.74 14.88
CA PRO A 81 9.36 1.58 15.72
C PRO A 81 8.22 1.29 16.70
N PHE A 82 7.89 0.02 16.94
CA PHE A 82 6.84 -0.35 17.91
C PHE A 82 7.13 0.16 19.32
N GLN A 83 8.41 0.21 19.71
CA GLN A 83 8.84 0.59 21.07
C GLN A 83 8.99 2.10 21.24
N SER A 84 9.10 2.87 20.15
CA SER A 84 9.25 4.33 20.19
C SER A 84 8.48 4.97 19.04
N PHE A 85 7.16 5.11 19.21
CA PHE A 85 6.30 5.66 18.17
C PHE A 85 6.58 7.16 17.87
N GLY A 86 7.17 7.87 18.84
CA GLY A 86 7.61 9.26 18.68
C GLY A 86 8.84 9.42 17.79
N ASP A 87 9.55 8.33 17.50
CA ASP A 87 10.73 8.31 16.63
C ASP A 87 10.46 7.99 15.17
N GLY A 88 9.19 7.97 14.78
CA GLY A 88 8.81 7.64 13.43
C GLY A 88 9.25 8.69 12.40
N ILE A 89 9.27 8.24 11.16
CA ILE A 89 9.64 9.02 9.98
C ILE A 89 8.45 9.08 9.04
N GLY A 90 8.25 10.25 8.44
CA GLY A 90 7.30 10.40 7.34
C GLY A 90 7.86 9.74 6.09
N THR A 91 6.99 9.11 5.32
CA THR A 91 7.33 8.47 4.05
C THR A 91 6.37 8.94 2.97
N PHE A 92 6.89 9.31 1.82
CA PHE A 92 6.12 9.59 0.62
C PHE A 92 6.65 8.70 -0.50
N SER A 93 5.78 7.95 -1.17
CA SER A 93 6.17 7.10 -2.29
C SER A 93 5.35 7.34 -3.54
N ILE A 94 5.99 7.17 -4.68
CA ILE A 94 5.35 7.11 -6.00
C ILE A 94 5.68 5.75 -6.57
N ASN A 95 4.65 4.99 -6.95
CA ASN A 95 4.77 3.60 -7.33
C ASN A 95 4.11 3.36 -8.69
N GLY A 96 4.81 2.59 -9.54
CA GLY A 96 4.23 1.93 -10.70
C GLY A 96 3.85 0.51 -10.34
N SER A 97 2.74 0.02 -10.89
CA SER A 97 2.22 -1.31 -10.59
C SER A 97 1.73 -2.03 -11.83
N TYR A 98 1.59 -3.35 -11.73
CA TYR A 98 0.90 -4.16 -12.72
C TYR A 98 -0.03 -5.15 -12.05
N HIS A 99 -1.31 -5.07 -12.42
CA HIS A 99 -2.42 -5.88 -11.90
C HIS A 99 -2.80 -6.94 -12.91
N PHE A 100 -2.82 -8.19 -12.46
CA PHE A 100 -3.23 -9.33 -13.26
C PHE A 100 -4.77 -9.43 -13.30
N LEU A 101 -5.43 -8.50 -14.01
CA LEU A 101 -6.89 -8.32 -14.02
C LEU A 101 -7.69 -9.57 -14.43
N LYS A 102 -7.08 -10.49 -15.19
CA LYS A 102 -7.70 -11.74 -15.66
C LYS A 102 -7.31 -12.98 -14.83
N SER A 103 -6.66 -12.79 -13.68
CA SER A 103 -6.15 -13.90 -12.88
C SER A 103 -7.23 -14.74 -12.19
N SER A 104 -8.47 -14.23 -12.09
CA SER A 104 -9.59 -14.95 -11.46
C SER A 104 -10.84 -14.85 -12.33
N LYS A 105 -11.57 -15.97 -12.45
CA LYS A 105 -12.85 -16.02 -13.18
C LYS A 105 -13.89 -15.03 -12.64
N SER A 106 -13.82 -14.70 -11.34
CA SER A 106 -14.73 -13.75 -10.70
C SER A 106 -14.24 -12.30 -10.74
N GLY A 107 -12.97 -12.06 -11.09
CA GLY A 107 -12.32 -10.75 -11.00
C GLY A 107 -12.16 -10.20 -9.57
N LYS A 108 -12.55 -10.97 -8.54
CA LYS A 108 -12.48 -10.52 -7.14
C LYS A 108 -11.05 -10.56 -6.60
N VAL A 109 -10.27 -11.54 -7.03
CA VAL A 109 -8.87 -11.71 -6.62
C VAL A 109 -7.99 -11.19 -7.75
N VAL A 110 -7.26 -10.11 -7.48
CA VAL A 110 -6.37 -9.46 -8.44
C VAL A 110 -4.97 -9.41 -7.84
N PRO A 111 -4.09 -10.36 -8.18
CA PRO A 111 -2.67 -10.26 -7.86
C PRO A 111 -2.06 -9.03 -8.52
N PHE A 112 -1.04 -8.46 -7.90
CA PHE A 112 -0.28 -7.36 -8.46
C PHE A 112 1.19 -7.39 -8.03
N VAL A 113 2.03 -6.74 -8.83
CA VAL A 113 3.39 -6.37 -8.47
C VAL A 113 3.49 -4.85 -8.48
N THR A 114 4.37 -4.31 -7.63
CA THR A 114 4.58 -2.87 -7.49
C THR A 114 6.06 -2.58 -7.34
N GLY A 115 6.48 -1.41 -7.82
CA GLY A 115 7.82 -0.90 -7.61
C GLY A 115 7.84 0.60 -7.80
N GLY A 116 8.72 1.27 -7.06
CA GLY A 116 8.69 2.71 -7.01
C GLY A 116 9.83 3.31 -6.22
N TYR A 117 9.63 4.57 -5.89
CA TYR A 117 10.59 5.38 -5.17
C TYR A 117 9.94 5.90 -3.90
N THR A 118 10.65 5.77 -2.78
CA THR A 118 10.21 6.23 -1.47
C THR A 118 11.17 7.31 -0.97
N GLY A 119 10.62 8.48 -0.66
CA GLY A 119 11.30 9.51 0.13
C GLY A 119 10.94 9.37 1.60
N PHE A 120 11.93 9.54 2.47
CA PHE A 120 11.84 9.49 3.92
C PHE A 120 12.20 10.86 4.49
N PHE A 121 11.37 11.41 5.36
CA PHE A 121 11.53 12.76 5.91
C PHE A 121 11.21 12.82 7.42
N ARG A 122 12.09 13.48 8.18
CA ARG A 122 11.92 13.84 9.60
C ARG A 122 12.64 15.16 9.90
N GLU A 123 13.97 15.11 10.03
CA GLU A 123 14.87 16.28 10.17
C GLU A 123 15.86 16.41 8.98
N GLY A 124 15.73 15.52 7.99
CA GLY A 124 16.48 15.50 6.74
C GLY A 124 15.73 14.71 5.67
N TYR A 125 16.31 14.58 4.48
CA TYR A 125 15.75 13.82 3.36
C TYR A 125 16.64 12.63 3.02
N SER A 126 16.06 11.43 3.01
CA SER A 126 16.67 10.22 2.47
C SER A 126 15.73 9.60 1.45
N ASN A 127 16.26 8.83 0.53
CA ASN A 127 15.46 8.21 -0.51
C ASN A 127 15.93 6.79 -0.80
N GLY A 128 15.00 5.96 -1.25
CA GLY A 128 15.24 4.58 -1.62
C GLY A 128 14.30 4.13 -2.73
N VAL A 129 14.56 2.93 -3.23
CA VAL A 129 13.64 2.24 -4.14
C VAL A 129 12.84 1.24 -3.33
N ASN A 130 11.58 1.04 -3.71
CA ASN A 130 10.74 0.01 -3.13
C ASN A 130 10.29 -0.96 -4.22
N PHE A 131 10.05 -2.19 -3.84
CA PHE A 131 9.37 -3.18 -4.67
C PHE A 131 8.54 -4.10 -3.81
N GLY A 132 7.50 -4.67 -4.40
CA GLY A 132 6.57 -5.50 -3.67
C GLY A 132 5.66 -6.30 -4.57
N ALA A 133 4.94 -7.22 -3.94
CA ALA A 133 3.91 -8.01 -4.57
C ALA A 133 2.77 -8.20 -3.59
N GLY A 134 1.56 -8.38 -4.13
CA GLY A 134 0.38 -8.46 -3.30
C GLY A 134 -0.84 -8.95 -4.04
N VAL A 135 -1.96 -8.91 -3.34
CA VAL A 135 -3.27 -9.30 -3.83
C VAL A 135 -4.31 -8.30 -3.37
N ASN A 136 -5.15 -7.83 -4.30
CA ASN A 136 -6.38 -7.14 -3.98
C ASN A 136 -7.54 -8.13 -3.99
N TYR A 137 -8.35 -8.11 -2.93
CA TYR A 137 -9.58 -8.88 -2.81
C TYR A 137 -10.78 -7.94 -2.78
N TRP A 138 -11.59 -7.90 -3.85
CA TRP A 138 -12.77 -7.05 -3.96
C TRP A 138 -14.03 -7.75 -3.44
N PHE A 139 -14.58 -7.26 -2.33
CA PHE A 139 -15.86 -7.72 -1.79
C PHE A 139 -17.05 -7.18 -2.59
N LYS A 140 -16.94 -5.91 -2.99
CA LYS A 140 -17.93 -5.16 -3.78
C LYS A 140 -17.19 -4.27 -4.79
N PRO A 141 -17.88 -3.73 -5.80
CA PRO A 141 -17.31 -2.67 -6.62
C PRO A 141 -16.78 -1.55 -5.71
N ARG A 142 -15.48 -1.24 -5.82
CA ARG A 142 -14.77 -0.18 -5.05
C ARG A 142 -14.52 -0.46 -3.55
N ILE A 143 -14.89 -1.63 -3.02
CA ILE A 143 -14.56 -2.01 -1.63
C ILE A 143 -13.79 -3.33 -1.65
N GLY A 144 -12.56 -3.28 -1.17
CA GLY A 144 -11.66 -4.42 -1.14
C GLY A 144 -10.64 -4.37 -0.03
N LEU A 145 -9.93 -5.48 0.12
CA LEU A 145 -8.77 -5.62 0.99
C LEU A 145 -7.52 -5.74 0.13
N ARG A 146 -6.47 -4.98 0.47
CA ARG A 146 -5.14 -5.13 -0.12
C ARG A 146 -4.25 -5.84 0.88
N LEU A 147 -3.59 -6.90 0.43
CA LEU A 147 -2.48 -7.52 1.13
C LEU A 147 -1.24 -7.31 0.29
N GLU A 148 -0.22 -6.68 0.87
CA GLU A 148 1.02 -6.33 0.18
C GLU A 148 2.22 -6.71 1.02
N PHE A 149 3.20 -7.34 0.39
CA PHE A 149 4.54 -7.48 0.91
C PHE A 149 5.44 -6.51 0.14
N ARG A 150 6.11 -5.61 0.86
CA ARG A 150 6.98 -4.57 0.30
C ARG A 150 8.33 -4.57 0.99
N ASP A 151 9.37 -4.45 0.19
CA ASP A 151 10.73 -4.20 0.64
C ASP A 151 11.17 -2.80 0.21
N ASN A 152 11.92 -2.13 1.08
CA ASN A 152 12.51 -0.81 0.82
C ASN A 152 14.02 -0.97 0.82
N VAL A 153 14.64 -0.78 -0.34
CA VAL A 153 16.09 -0.84 -0.50
C VAL A 153 16.64 0.57 -0.49
N PHE A 154 17.52 0.81 0.48
CA PHE A 154 18.32 2.02 0.54
C PHE A 154 19.60 1.81 -0.28
N PRO A 155 20.02 2.81 -1.10
CA PRO A 155 21.32 2.74 -1.73
C PRO A 155 22.40 2.66 -0.64
N ALA A 156 23.34 1.72 -0.80
CA ALA A 156 24.49 1.59 0.09
C ALA A 156 25.28 2.90 0.10
N ARG A 157 25.66 3.36 1.30
CA ARG A 157 26.57 4.49 1.48
C ARG A 157 28.02 4.06 1.26
#